data_AF-A0A519WIQ1-F1
#
_entry.id   AF-A0A519WIQ1-F1
#
_cell.length_a   1.000
_cell.length_b   1.000
_cell.length_c   1.000
_cell.angle_alpha   90.00
_cell.angle_beta   90.00
_cell.angle_gamma   90.00
#
_symmetry.space_group_name_H-M   'P 1'
#
loop_
_entity.id
_entity.type
_entity.pdbx_description
1 polymer ?
#
loop_
_entity_poly.entity_id
_entity_poly.type
_entity_poly.pdbx_seq_one_letter_code
_entity_poly.pdbx_strand_id
1 'polypeptide(L)'
;IKESEKGSEEEKNSADLYAGKAYLLKADTAMAVKALNNVISKTKTVAAAEAKYNLALVQYAKRDYKTSTKTCFDLINNMPSHDYWVAKSFILLSDNYVALKDNLQAKSTLLSIIDNYEGKDDIIPTAKAKLEKIK
;
A
#
# COMPACT_ATOMS: atom_id res chain seq x y z
N ILE A 1 24.45 23.11 -1.63
CA ILE A 1 23.17 23.57 -2.22
C ILE A 1 22.20 22.41 -2.49
N LYS A 2 22.64 21.25 -3.00
CA LYS A 2 21.77 20.08 -3.26
C LYS A 2 21.09 19.42 -2.05
N GLU A 3 21.60 19.58 -0.84
CA GLU A 3 21.01 18.96 0.37
C GLU A 3 19.77 19.73 0.88
N SER A 4 19.76 21.06 0.76
CA SER A 4 18.63 21.89 1.19
C SER A 4 17.38 21.69 0.32
N GLU A 5 17.56 21.39 -0.97
CA GLU A 5 16.46 21.14 -1.91
C GLU A 5 15.84 19.76 -1.69
N LYS A 6 16.66 18.73 -1.42
CA LYS A 6 16.18 17.38 -1.08
C LYS A 6 15.36 17.34 0.22
N GLY A 7 15.84 18.03 1.27
CA GLY A 7 15.09 18.15 2.52
C GLY A 7 13.73 18.82 2.31
N SER A 8 13.68 19.92 1.54
CA SER A 8 12.42 20.61 1.24
C SER A 8 11.44 19.75 0.43
N GLU A 9 11.95 18.92 -0.48
CA GLU A 9 11.12 18.05 -1.31
C GLU A 9 10.58 16.85 -0.53
N GLU A 10 11.38 16.26 0.36
CA GLU A 10 10.92 15.23 1.30
C GLU A 10 9.86 15.76 2.27
N GLU A 11 10.06 16.96 2.83
CA GLU A 11 9.08 17.64 3.68
C GLU A 11 7.74 17.87 2.97
N LYS A 12 7.78 18.33 1.70
CA LYS A 12 6.58 18.53 0.88
C LYS A 12 5.88 17.21 0.57
N ASN A 13 6.63 16.16 0.25
CA ASN A 13 6.07 14.83 -0.01
C ASN A 13 5.40 14.25 1.24
N SER A 14 5.97 14.48 2.43
CA SER A 14 5.34 14.15 3.71
C SER A 14 4.06 14.96 3.95
N ALA A 15 4.06 16.26 3.65
CA ALA A 15 2.86 17.11 3.81
C ALA A 15 1.69 16.65 2.93
N ASP A 16 1.95 16.35 1.65
CA ASP A 16 0.95 15.84 0.71
C ASP A 16 0.42 14.46 1.14
N LEU A 17 1.28 13.59 1.70
CA LEU A 17 0.87 12.31 2.28
C LEU A 17 -0.07 12.52 3.49
N TYR A 18 0.29 13.42 4.41
CA TYR A 18 -0.55 13.72 5.57
C TYR A 18 -1.89 14.32 5.17
N ALA A 19 -1.92 15.19 4.15
CA ALA A 19 -3.15 15.72 3.59
C ALA A 19 -4.04 14.60 3.04
N GLY A 20 -3.46 13.67 2.28
CA GLY A 20 -4.17 12.49 1.78
C GLY A 20 -4.81 11.68 2.90
N LYS A 21 -4.05 11.36 3.95
CA LYS A 21 -4.53 10.62 5.13
C LYS A 21 -5.63 11.39 5.88
N ALA A 22 -5.47 12.70 6.05
CA ALA A 22 -6.48 13.53 6.70
C ALA A 22 -7.81 13.54 5.92
N TYR A 23 -7.77 13.57 4.59
CA TYR A 23 -8.97 13.44 3.77
C TYR A 23 -9.62 12.06 3.88
N LEU A 24 -8.82 10.98 3.98
CA LEU A 24 -9.36 9.63 4.24
C LEU A 24 -10.12 9.57 5.57
N LEU A 25 -9.59 10.19 6.63
CA LEU A 25 -10.25 10.27 7.93
C LEU A 25 -11.58 11.05 7.88
N LYS A 26 -11.69 12.01 6.95
CA LYS A 26 -12.93 12.77 6.70
C LYS A 26 -13.87 12.08 5.69
N ALA A 27 -13.53 10.88 5.24
CA ALA A 27 -14.21 10.17 4.15
C ALA A 27 -14.24 10.93 2.80
N ASP A 28 -13.44 11.99 2.64
CA ASP A 28 -13.28 12.72 1.38
C ASP A 28 -12.30 11.97 0.47
N THR A 29 -12.79 10.87 -0.12
CA THR A 29 -11.94 10.01 -0.95
C THR A 29 -11.46 10.70 -2.23
N ALA A 30 -12.15 11.74 -2.71
CA ALA A 30 -11.75 12.45 -3.92
C ALA A 30 -10.50 13.29 -3.66
N MET A 31 -10.52 14.10 -2.60
CA MET A 31 -9.36 14.90 -2.21
C MET A 31 -8.21 14.04 -1.70
N ALA A 32 -8.51 12.93 -1.02
CA ALA A 32 -7.50 11.96 -0.62
C ALA A 32 -6.75 11.41 -1.84
N VAL A 33 -7.45 10.88 -2.84
CA VAL A 33 -6.82 10.33 -4.05
C VAL A 33 -5.98 11.37 -4.78
N LYS A 34 -6.46 12.62 -4.86
CA LYS A 34 -5.69 13.72 -5.47
C LYS A 34 -4.36 13.95 -4.74
N ALA A 35 -4.39 14.06 -3.40
CA ALA A 35 -3.20 14.30 -2.60
C ALA A 35 -2.22 13.12 -2.66
N LEU A 36 -2.72 11.87 -2.57
CA LEU A 36 -1.90 10.66 -2.67
C LEU A 36 -1.19 10.58 -4.04
N ASN A 37 -1.91 10.80 -5.14
CA ASN A 37 -1.32 10.79 -6.48
C ASN A 37 -0.25 11.87 -6.68
N ASN A 38 -0.40 13.01 -6.02
CA ASN A 38 0.58 14.10 -6.06
C ASN A 38 1.92 13.71 -5.41
N VAL A 39 1.92 12.88 -4.35
CA VAL A 39 3.16 12.31 -3.79
C VAL A 39 3.75 11.25 -4.72
N ILE A 40 2.91 10.35 -5.20
CA ILE A 40 3.32 9.19 -6.01
C ILE A 40 4.01 9.63 -7.31
N SER A 41 3.56 10.74 -7.92
CA SER A 41 4.12 11.23 -9.19
C SER A 41 5.47 11.95 -9.02
N LYS A 42 5.80 12.41 -7.81
CA LYS A 42 7.01 13.21 -7.55
C LYS A 42 8.19 12.40 -7.05
N THR A 43 7.94 11.29 -6.37
CA THR A 43 9.02 10.59 -5.66
C THR A 43 8.80 9.08 -5.54
N LYS A 44 9.85 8.38 -5.13
CA LYS A 44 9.83 6.96 -4.77
C LYS A 44 10.31 6.72 -3.33
N THR A 45 10.15 7.71 -2.46
CA THR A 45 10.46 7.60 -1.03
C THR A 45 9.42 6.75 -0.29
N VAL A 46 9.67 6.51 1.00
CA VAL A 46 8.73 5.84 1.90
C VAL A 46 7.34 6.50 1.86
N ALA A 47 7.29 7.83 1.73
CA ALA A 47 6.03 8.57 1.63
C ALA A 47 5.24 8.20 0.37
N ALA A 48 5.90 7.99 -0.77
CA ALA A 48 5.23 7.54 -1.99
C ALA A 48 4.78 6.08 -1.91
N ALA A 49 5.55 5.21 -1.25
CA ALA A 49 5.16 3.82 -1.01
C ALA A 49 3.90 3.77 -0.12
N GLU A 50 3.89 4.51 1.00
CA GLU A 50 2.71 4.65 1.86
C GLU A 50 1.53 5.23 1.09
N ALA A 51 1.75 6.30 0.29
CA ALA A 51 0.68 6.93 -0.46
C ALA A 51 0.03 5.98 -1.48
N LYS A 52 0.85 5.19 -2.17
CA LYS A 52 0.42 4.22 -3.16
C LYS A 52 -0.31 3.03 -2.55
N TYR A 53 0.12 2.56 -1.38
CA TYR A 53 -0.65 1.59 -0.60
C TYR A 53 -2.02 2.15 -0.17
N ASN A 54 -2.07 3.39 0.33
CA ASN A 54 -3.35 4.03 0.69
C ASN A 54 -4.28 4.20 -0.53
N LEU A 55 -3.73 4.50 -1.71
CA LEU A 55 -4.51 4.55 -2.94
C LEU A 55 -5.12 3.17 -3.27
N ALA A 56 -4.35 2.10 -3.15
CA ALA A 56 -4.84 0.73 -3.33
C ALA A 56 -5.93 0.36 -2.32
N LEU A 57 -5.81 0.80 -1.07
CA LEU A 57 -6.84 0.61 -0.04
C LEU A 57 -8.14 1.36 -0.39
N VAL A 58 -8.06 2.59 -0.91
CA VAL A 58 -9.26 3.32 -1.37
C VAL A 58 -9.95 2.57 -2.50
N GLN A 59 -9.20 2.04 -3.46
CA GLN A 59 -9.74 1.25 -4.56
C GLN A 59 -10.41 -0.04 -4.04
N TYR A 60 -9.78 -0.74 -3.10
CA TYR A 60 -10.35 -1.90 -2.42
C TYR A 60 -11.67 -1.56 -1.71
N ALA A 61 -11.69 -0.47 -0.93
CA ALA A 61 -12.88 -0.02 -0.20
C ALA A 61 -14.04 0.35 -1.15
N LYS A 62 -13.73 0.85 -2.36
CA LYS A 62 -14.69 1.10 -3.44
C LYS A 62 -15.10 -0.17 -4.20
N ARG A 63 -14.64 -1.35 -3.76
CA ARG A 63 -14.84 -2.65 -4.41
C ARG A 63 -14.23 -2.74 -5.81
N ASP A 64 -13.32 -1.83 -6.16
CA ASP A 64 -12.56 -1.87 -7.40
C ASP A 64 -11.29 -2.72 -7.19
N TYR A 65 -11.51 -4.02 -6.97
CA TYR A 65 -10.44 -4.96 -6.64
C TYR A 65 -9.44 -5.14 -7.78
N LYS A 66 -9.88 -5.00 -9.04
CA LYS A 66 -8.99 -5.11 -10.19
C LYS A 66 -8.01 -3.94 -10.25
N THR A 67 -8.47 -2.71 -10.02
CA THR A 67 -7.58 -1.56 -9.96
C THR A 67 -6.69 -1.62 -8.72
N SER A 68 -7.23 -2.00 -7.56
CA SER A 68 -6.46 -2.21 -6.33
C SER A 68 -5.31 -3.21 -6.54
N THR A 69 -5.58 -4.36 -7.14
CA THR A 69 -4.56 -5.35 -7.52
C THR A 69 -3.47 -4.76 -8.40
N LYS A 70 -3.83 -3.99 -9.43
CA LYS A 70 -2.84 -3.32 -10.30
C LYS A 70 -1.98 -2.34 -9.51
N THR A 71 -2.57 -1.54 -8.64
CA THR A 71 -1.83 -0.58 -7.81
C THR A 71 -0.91 -1.28 -6.80
N CYS A 72 -1.32 -2.40 -6.20
CA CYS A 72 -0.46 -3.24 -5.37
C CYS A 72 0.76 -3.75 -6.15
N PHE A 73 0.55 -4.35 -7.33
CA PHE A 73 1.66 -4.82 -8.17
C PHE A 73 2.60 -3.68 -8.58
N ASP A 74 2.04 -2.52 -8.90
CA ASP A 74 2.82 -1.34 -9.26
C ASP A 74 3.66 -0.82 -8.08
N LEU A 75 3.23 -0.97 -6.83
CA LEU A 75 4.07 -0.71 -5.66
C LEU A 75 5.17 -1.77 -5.54
N ILE A 76 4.79 -3.05 -5.52
CA ILE A 76 5.69 -4.19 -5.35
C ILE A 76 6.85 -4.15 -6.37
N ASN A 77 6.54 -3.86 -7.63
CA ASN A 77 7.53 -3.90 -8.72
C ASN A 77 8.39 -2.63 -8.81
N ASN A 78 7.84 -1.46 -8.49
CA ASN A 78 8.54 -0.19 -8.71
C ASN A 78 9.17 0.43 -7.45
N MET A 79 8.86 -0.12 -6.27
CA MET A 79 9.32 0.34 -4.96
C MET A 79 9.81 -0.83 -4.08
N PRO A 80 10.63 -1.77 -4.61
CA PRO A 80 10.95 -3.02 -3.90
C PRO A 80 11.79 -2.84 -2.63
N SER A 81 12.51 -1.72 -2.48
CA SER A 81 13.32 -1.42 -1.29
C SER A 81 12.50 -0.97 -0.08
N HIS A 82 11.17 -0.87 -0.21
CA HIS A 82 10.27 -0.43 0.85
C HIS A 82 9.54 -1.64 1.44
N ASP A 83 10.31 -2.57 2.01
CA ASP A 83 9.89 -3.93 2.39
C ASP A 83 8.56 -3.97 3.15
N TYR A 84 8.38 -3.09 4.14
CA TYR A 84 7.14 -2.99 4.90
C TYR A 84 5.91 -2.68 4.02
N TRP A 85 6.02 -1.69 3.12
CA TRP A 85 4.92 -1.31 2.22
C TRP A 85 4.71 -2.33 1.09
N VAL A 86 5.77 -2.97 0.64
CA VAL A 86 5.71 -4.12 -0.28
C VAL A 86 4.92 -5.26 0.38
N ALA A 87 5.25 -5.62 1.62
CA ALA A 87 4.56 -6.67 2.37
C ALA A 87 3.09 -6.31 2.66
N LYS A 88 2.80 -5.07 3.09
CA LYS A 88 1.42 -4.55 3.22
C LYS A 88 0.64 -4.68 1.90
N SER A 89 1.29 -4.44 0.77
CA SER A 89 0.66 -4.55 -0.56
C SER A 89 0.37 -5.99 -0.96
N PHE A 90 1.24 -6.94 -0.61
CA PHE A 90 0.95 -8.37 -0.76
C PHE A 90 -0.21 -8.81 0.13
N ILE A 91 -0.31 -8.31 1.37
CA ILE A 91 -1.46 -8.58 2.24
C ILE A 91 -2.76 -8.07 1.61
N LEU A 92 -2.77 -6.83 1.10
CA LEU A 92 -3.93 -6.28 0.41
C LEU A 92 -4.22 -6.99 -0.91
N LEU A 93 -3.20 -7.47 -1.61
CA LEU A 93 -3.36 -8.30 -2.80
C LEU A 93 -4.10 -9.61 -2.46
N SER A 94 -3.79 -10.24 -1.32
CA SER A 94 -4.56 -11.39 -0.82
C SER A 94 -6.02 -11.02 -0.55
N ASP A 95 -6.29 -9.88 0.09
CA ASP A 95 -7.66 -9.40 0.31
C ASP A 95 -8.43 -9.19 -1.01
N ASN A 96 -7.77 -8.65 -2.04
CA ASN A 96 -8.31 -8.51 -3.38
C ASN A 96 -8.66 -9.89 -3.98
N TYR A 97 -7.76 -10.87 -3.87
CA TYR A 97 -8.02 -12.22 -4.36
C TYR A 97 -9.21 -12.89 -3.66
N VAL A 98 -9.33 -12.76 -2.33
CA VAL A 98 -10.52 -13.23 -1.59
C VAL A 98 -11.80 -12.57 -2.11
N ALA A 99 -11.77 -11.26 -2.32
CA ALA A 99 -12.92 -10.52 -2.83
C ALA A 99 -13.31 -10.94 -4.26
N LEU A 100 -12.32 -11.32 -5.07
CA LEU A 100 -12.45 -11.87 -6.42
C LEU A 100 -12.74 -13.38 -6.45
N LYS A 101 -12.92 -14.02 -5.29
CA LYS A 101 -13.18 -15.47 -5.14
C LYS A 101 -12.02 -16.37 -5.58
N ASP A 102 -10.81 -15.84 -5.60
CA ASP A 102 -9.58 -16.56 -5.88
C ASP A 102 -8.84 -16.92 -4.57
N ASN A 103 -9.45 -17.82 -3.78
CA ASN A 103 -8.90 -18.18 -2.47
C ASN A 103 -7.54 -18.89 -2.58
N LEU A 104 -7.25 -19.57 -3.69
CA LEU A 104 -5.97 -20.26 -3.89
C LEU A 104 -4.82 -19.24 -4.01
N GLN A 105 -4.99 -18.21 -4.85
CA GLN A 105 -4.01 -17.13 -4.96
C GLN A 105 -3.91 -16.33 -3.66
N ALA A 106 -5.03 -16.10 -2.97
CA ALA A 106 -5.04 -15.41 -1.69
C ALA A 106 -4.18 -16.14 -0.64
N LYS A 107 -4.35 -17.47 -0.50
CA LYS A 107 -3.56 -18.30 0.44
C LYS A 107 -2.09 -18.33 0.04
N SER A 108 -1.79 -18.57 -1.23
CA SER A 108 -0.41 -18.60 -1.76
C SER A 108 0.33 -17.28 -1.48
N THR A 109 -0.35 -16.15 -1.68
CA THR A 109 0.21 -14.82 -1.42
C THR A 109 0.58 -14.63 0.05
N LEU A 110 -0.30 -15.04 0.98
CA LEU A 110 -0.05 -14.91 2.43
C LEU A 110 1.05 -15.85 2.91
N LEU A 111 1.09 -17.08 2.41
CA LEU A 111 2.15 -18.04 2.74
C LEU A 111 3.51 -17.53 2.30
N SER A 112 3.60 -16.97 1.08
CA SER A 112 4.83 -16.34 0.60
C SER A 112 5.33 -15.22 1.53
N ILE A 113 4.44 -14.38 2.05
CA ILE A 113 4.83 -13.37 3.05
C ILE A 113 5.32 -14.03 4.34
N ILE A 114 4.59 -15.04 4.84
CA ILE A 114 4.93 -15.73 6.09
C ILE A 114 6.30 -16.39 6.03
N ASP A 115 6.65 -16.94 4.87
CA ASP A 115 7.89 -17.69 4.66
C ASP A 115 9.11 -16.78 4.37
N ASN A 116 8.89 -15.59 3.81
CA ASN A 116 9.98 -14.74 3.29
C ASN A 116 10.16 -13.39 4.01
N TYR A 117 9.18 -12.91 4.78
CA TYR A 117 9.28 -11.60 5.43
C TYR A 117 9.91 -11.72 6.83
N GLU A 118 11.03 -11.03 7.05
CA GLU A 118 11.81 -11.12 8.30
C GLU A 118 11.56 -9.96 9.29
N GLY A 119 10.67 -9.01 8.93
CA GLY A 119 10.37 -7.85 9.78
C GLY A 119 9.70 -8.23 11.10
N LYS A 120 10.12 -7.58 12.18
CA LYS A 120 9.58 -7.76 13.54
C LYS A 120 8.47 -6.76 13.83
N ASP A 121 7.42 -6.80 13.02
CA ASP A 121 6.28 -5.87 13.08
C ASP A 121 4.94 -6.62 12.91
N ASP A 122 3.90 -5.92 12.46
CA ASP A 122 2.55 -6.46 12.33
C ASP A 122 2.32 -7.27 11.05
N ILE A 123 3.27 -7.36 10.13
CA ILE A 123 3.10 -8.06 8.84
C ILE A 123 2.82 -9.56 9.03
N ILE A 124 3.72 -10.29 9.71
CA ILE A 124 3.58 -11.74 9.91
C ILE A 124 2.33 -12.07 10.73
N PRO A 125 2.05 -11.40 11.88
CA PRO A 125 0.80 -11.61 12.61
C PRO A 125 -0.45 -11.35 11.76
N THR A 126 -0.46 -10.29 10.96
CA THR A 126 -1.60 -9.95 10.09
C THR A 126 -1.79 -11.00 9.00
N ALA A 127 -0.71 -11.45 8.37
CA ALA A 127 -0.77 -12.46 7.31
C ALA A 127 -1.33 -13.79 7.84
N LYS A 128 -0.86 -14.26 9.00
CA LYS A 128 -1.37 -15.47 9.66
C LYS A 128 -2.86 -15.34 10.00
N ALA A 129 -3.25 -14.23 10.64
CA ALA A 129 -4.64 -14.01 11.04
C ALA A 129 -5.60 -13.90 9.84
N LYS A 130 -5.14 -13.43 8.68
CA LYS A 130 -5.92 -13.44 7.45
C LYS A 130 -5.99 -14.83 6.83
N LEU A 131 -4.88 -15.56 6.81
CA LEU A 131 -4.81 -16.91 6.23
C LEU A 131 -5.82 -17.85 6.91
N GLU A 132 -5.92 -17.79 8.23
CA GLU A 132 -6.88 -18.57 9.03
C GLU A 132 -8.36 -18.29 8.67
N LYS A 133 -8.66 -17.10 8.15
CA LYS A 133 -10.03 -16.71 7.78
C LYS A 133 -10.42 -17.16 6.37
N ILE A 134 -9.47 -17.58 5.54
CA ILE A 134 -9.73 -18.04 4.18
C ILE A 134 -10.11 -19.53 4.23
N LYS A 135 -11.40 -19.81 4.03
CA LYS A 135 -11.92 -21.18 3.85
C LYS A 135 -11.31 -21.82 2.60
#